data_AF-A0A1C0U2F0-F1
#
_entry.id   AF-A0A1C0U2F0-F1
#
_cell.length_a   1.000
_cell.length_b   1.000
_cell.length_c   1.000
_cell.angle_alpha   90.00
_cell.angle_beta   90.00
_cell.angle_gamma   90.00
#
_symmetry.space_group_name_H-M   'P 1'
#
loop_
_entity.id
_entity.type
_entity.pdbx_description
1 polymer ?
#
loop_
_entity_poly.entity_id
_entity_poly.type
_entity_poly.pdbx_seq_one_letter_code
_entity_poly.pdbx_strand_id
1 'polypeptide(L)'
;MQEKEKLLAIGTFPLITLAEARRKRDEAKKLIADGIDPNQDKKQKKLAAQGEISNTFESIAREWYEGRKDRWSVGYREDMMDAFEKDVFPYIGHRPIAEIKPL
;
A
#
# COMPACT_ATOMS: atom_id res chain seq x y z
N MET A 1 28.53 -4.01 -19.52
CA MET A 1 27.38 -4.64 -18.82
C MET A 1 26.27 -4.76 -19.84
N GLN A 2 25.83 -5.97 -20.18
CA GLN A 2 24.79 -6.16 -21.20
C GLN A 2 23.45 -5.67 -20.62
N GLU A 3 22.94 -4.55 -21.15
CA GLU A 3 21.58 -4.09 -20.88
C GLU A 3 20.61 -5.06 -21.54
N LYS A 4 20.05 -5.97 -20.73
CA LYS A 4 18.99 -6.88 -21.16
C LYS A 4 17.77 -6.05 -21.57
N GLU A 5 17.29 -6.24 -22.80
CA GLU A 5 16.04 -5.65 -23.27
C GLU A 5 14.90 -6.02 -22.31
N LYS A 6 14.23 -5.01 -21.76
CA LYS A 6 13.10 -5.18 -20.86
C LYS A 6 11.82 -4.76 -21.56
N LEU A 7 10.88 -5.68 -21.67
CA LEU A 7 9.53 -5.39 -22.17
C LEU A 7 8.69 -4.78 -21.05
N LEU A 8 8.00 -3.67 -21.33
CA LEU A 8 7.05 -3.03 -20.42
C LEU A 8 5.63 -3.16 -21.00
N ALA A 9 4.76 -3.89 -20.31
CA ALA A 9 3.35 -3.96 -20.67
C ALA A 9 2.61 -2.71 -20.20
N ILE A 10 2.14 -1.90 -21.15
CA ILE A 10 1.44 -0.62 -20.91
C ILE A 10 -0.06 -0.83 -20.63
N GLY A 11 -0.70 -1.76 -21.33
CA GLY A 11 -2.10 -2.17 -21.16
C GLY A 11 -2.63 -2.89 -22.40
N THR A 12 -3.87 -3.38 -22.33
CA THR A 12 -4.54 -4.11 -23.41
C THR A 12 -5.63 -3.23 -24.05
N PHE A 13 -5.74 -3.27 -25.37
CA PHE A 13 -6.89 -2.69 -26.07
C PHE A 13 -8.13 -3.55 -25.82
N PRO A 14 -9.35 -3.00 -25.64
CA PRO A 14 -9.75 -1.59 -25.70
C PRO A 14 -9.72 -0.85 -24.35
N LEU A 15 -9.21 -1.46 -23.28
CA LEU A 15 -9.13 -0.81 -21.95
C LEU A 15 -8.25 0.44 -21.93
N ILE A 16 -7.30 0.55 -22.87
CA ILE A 16 -6.51 1.77 -23.08
C ILE A 16 -6.62 2.22 -24.53
N THR A 17 -6.69 3.54 -24.71
CA THR A 17 -6.66 4.17 -26.02
C THR A 17 -5.22 4.24 -26.56
N LEU A 18 -5.07 4.40 -27.88
CA LEU A 18 -3.76 4.62 -28.50
C LEU A 18 -3.05 5.89 -27.96
N ALA A 19 -3.83 6.91 -27.61
CA ALA A 19 -3.31 8.15 -27.03
C ALA A 19 -2.71 7.91 -25.64
N GLU A 20 -3.41 7.17 -24.78
CA GLU A 20 -2.92 6.77 -23.45
C GLU A 20 -1.70 5.86 -23.54
N ALA A 21 -1.67 4.94 -24.51
CA ALA A 21 -0.52 4.08 -24.75
C ALA A 21 0.74 4.89 -25.11
N ARG A 22 0.61 5.92 -25.96
CA ARG A 22 1.70 6.83 -26.32
C ARG A 22 2.17 7.66 -25.13
N ARG A 23 1.24 8.20 -24.33
CA ARG A 23 1.57 8.93 -23.10
C ARG A 23 2.38 8.08 -22.12
N LYS A 24 1.90 6.87 -21.81
CA LYS A 24 2.59 5.95 -20.88
C LYS A 24 3.97 5.52 -21.40
N ARG A 25 4.15 5.38 -22.72
CA ARG A 25 5.46 5.15 -23.34
C ARG A 25 6.41 6.31 -23.07
N ASP A 26 5.93 7.54 -23.24
CA ASP A 26 6.77 8.74 -23.07
C ASP A 26 7.12 8.96 -21.58
N GLU A 27 6.19 8.69 -20.67
CA GLU A 27 6.44 8.65 -19.22
C GLU A 27 7.50 7.59 -18.86
N ALA A 28 7.42 6.38 -19.42
CA ALA A 28 8.43 5.34 -19.20
C ALA A 28 9.82 5.73 -19.74
N LYS A 29 9.88 6.41 -20.89
CA LYS A 29 11.14 6.94 -21.43
C LYS A 29 11.76 8.01 -20.53
N LYS A 30 10.94 8.88 -19.93
CA LYS A 30 11.42 9.86 -18.95
C LYS A 30 12.01 9.18 -17.72
N LEU A 31 11.31 8.18 -17.17
CA LEU A 31 11.82 7.40 -16.03
C LEU A 31 13.17 6.74 -16.34
N ILE A 32 13.33 6.16 -17.53
CA ILE A 32 14.62 5.59 -17.98
C ILE A 32 15.70 6.68 -18.05
N ALA A 33 15.37 7.87 -18.60
CA ALA A 33 16.30 8.99 -18.67
C ALA A 33 16.72 9.50 -17.28
N ASP A 34 15.82 9.41 -16.30
CA ASP A 34 16.08 9.72 -14.89
C ASP A 34 16.82 8.57 -14.16
N GLY A 35 17.21 7.50 -14.86
CA GLY A 35 17.92 6.34 -14.32
C GLY A 35 17.04 5.35 -13.56
N ILE A 36 15.72 5.50 -13.63
CA ILE A 36 14.72 4.68 -12.93
C ILE A 36 14.15 3.63 -13.88
N ASP A 37 14.29 2.35 -13.55
CA ASP A 37 13.68 1.26 -14.32
C ASP A 37 12.14 1.29 -14.17
N PRO A 38 11.37 1.50 -15.26
CA PRO A 38 9.91 1.58 -15.20
C PRO A 38 9.24 0.30 -14.69
N ASN A 39 9.87 -0.86 -14.90
CA ASN A 39 9.36 -2.14 -14.36
C ASN A 39 9.56 -2.21 -12.84
N GLN A 40 10.66 -1.67 -12.33
CA GLN A 40 10.87 -1.57 -10.89
C GLN A 40 9.93 -0.55 -10.27
N ASP A 41 9.74 0.63 -10.86
CA ASP A 41 8.77 1.63 -10.38
C ASP A 41 7.34 1.08 -10.36
N LYS A 42 6.90 0.37 -11.41
CA LYS A 42 5.58 -0.27 -11.44
C LYS A 42 5.45 -1.36 -10.38
N LYS A 43 6.50 -2.15 -10.14
CA LYS A 43 6.52 -3.18 -9.10
C LYS A 43 6.51 -2.56 -7.70
N GLN A 44 7.31 -1.52 -7.48
CA GLN A 44 7.36 -0.75 -6.24
C GLN A 44 6.00 -0.13 -5.93
N LYS A 45 5.35 0.54 -6.89
CA LYS A 45 4.00 1.08 -6.73
C LYS A 45 2.96 0.01 -6.42
N LYS A 46 3.04 -1.15 -7.07
CA LYS A 46 2.14 -2.28 -6.78
C LYS A 46 2.38 -2.84 -5.38
N LEU A 47 3.64 -3.00 -4.97
CA LEU A 47 4.02 -3.46 -3.64
C LEU A 47 3.67 -2.44 -2.56
N ALA A 48 3.81 -1.15 -2.83
CA ALA A 48 3.39 -0.07 -1.95
C ALA A 48 1.87 -0.07 -1.78
N ALA A 49 1.10 -0.16 -2.87
CA ALA A 49 -0.36 -0.29 -2.79
C ALA A 49 -0.80 -1.56 -2.05
N GLN A 50 -0.08 -2.68 -2.21
CA GLN A 50 -0.36 -3.91 -1.46
C GLN A 50 0.06 -3.80 0.01
N GLY A 51 1.18 -3.13 0.30
CA GLY A 51 1.68 -2.87 1.63
C GLY A 51 0.82 -1.86 2.40
N GLU A 52 0.20 -0.89 1.71
CA GLU A 52 -0.80 0.02 2.26
C GLU A 52 -2.05 -0.72 2.71
N ILE A 53 -2.46 -1.75 1.96
CA ILE A 53 -3.59 -2.63 2.33
C ILE A 53 -3.22 -3.56 3.50
N SER A 54 -1.95 -3.94 3.65
CA SER A 54 -1.49 -4.82 4.73
C SER A 54 -1.09 -4.06 6.01
N ASN A 55 -0.62 -2.82 5.90
CA ASN A 55 -0.15 -1.98 7.00
C ASN A 55 -1.23 -0.98 7.44
N THR A 56 -2.46 -1.47 7.52
CA THR A 56 -3.57 -0.69 8.03
C THR A 56 -3.46 -0.50 9.53
N PHE A 57 -4.06 0.57 10.04
CA PHE A 57 -4.07 0.84 11.47
C PHE A 57 -4.69 -0.32 12.25
N GLU A 58 -5.75 -0.93 11.74
CA GLU A 58 -6.37 -2.09 12.38
C GLU A 58 -5.40 -3.27 12.51
N SER A 59 -4.67 -3.63 11.44
CA SER A 59 -3.75 -4.75 11.50
C SER A 59 -2.65 -4.54 12.54
N ILE A 60 -2.11 -3.33 12.61
CA ILE A 60 -1.04 -2.99 13.57
C ILE A 60 -1.61 -2.88 14.99
N ALA A 61 -2.81 -2.33 15.15
CA ALA A 61 -3.47 -2.24 16.45
C ALA A 61 -3.76 -3.62 17.04
N ARG A 62 -4.18 -4.59 16.20
CA ARG A 62 -4.41 -5.98 16.62
C ARG A 62 -3.10 -6.68 17.01
N GLU A 63 -2.02 -6.50 16.24
CA GLU A 63 -0.70 -7.03 16.59
C GLU A 63 -0.19 -6.44 17.93
N TRP A 64 -0.32 -5.12 18.09
CA TRP A 64 0.03 -4.44 19.33
C TRP A 64 -0.81 -4.92 20.52
N TYR A 65 -2.10 -5.14 20.32
CA TYR A 65 -3.00 -5.70 21.32
C TYR A 65 -2.56 -7.10 21.73
N GLU A 66 -2.21 -7.98 20.78
CA GLU A 66 -1.72 -9.31 21.10
C GLU A 66 -0.46 -9.31 21.96
N GLY A 67 0.46 -8.37 21.72
CA GLY A 67 1.66 -8.22 22.53
C GLY A 67 1.42 -7.65 23.94
N ARG A 68 0.26 -7.01 24.17
CA ARG A 68 -0.09 -6.38 25.47
C ARG A 68 -1.18 -7.09 26.24
N LYS A 69 -1.98 -7.95 25.61
CA LYS A 69 -3.15 -8.61 26.22
C LYS A 69 -2.83 -9.38 27.50
N ASP A 70 -1.61 -9.90 27.64
CA ASP A 70 -1.18 -10.66 28.83
C ASP A 70 -0.91 -9.79 30.06
N ARG A 71 -0.76 -8.47 29.88
CA ARG A 71 -0.58 -7.52 30.98
C ARG A 71 -1.90 -7.01 31.55
N TRP A 72 -3.01 -7.34 30.90
CA TRP A 72 -4.34 -6.84 31.24
C TRP A 72 -5.23 -7.96 31.75
N SER A 73 -6.19 -7.61 32.61
CA SER A 73 -7.24 -8.54 32.99
C SER A 73 -8.09 -8.89 31.76
N VAL A 74 -8.69 -10.08 31.76
CA VAL A 74 -9.49 -10.58 30.65
C VAL A 74 -10.63 -9.62 30.29
N GLY A 75 -11.30 -9.05 31.28
CA GLY A 75 -12.35 -8.05 31.04
C GLY A 75 -11.81 -6.76 30.41
N TYR A 76 -10.71 -6.21 30.93
CA TYR A 76 -10.17 -4.95 30.42
C TYR A 76 -9.68 -5.05 28.97
N ARG A 77 -9.06 -6.18 28.60
CA ARG A 77 -8.60 -6.38 27.21
C ARG A 77 -9.80 -6.52 26.25
N GLU A 78 -10.86 -7.20 26.67
CA GLU A 78 -12.09 -7.36 25.87
C GLU A 78 -12.79 -6.01 25.69
N ASP A 79 -12.99 -5.25 26.77
CA ASP A 79 -13.57 -3.91 26.73
C ASP A 79 -12.76 -2.96 25.82
N MET A 80 -11.42 -3.03 25.88
CA MET A 80 -10.55 -2.23 25.03
C MET A 80 -10.70 -2.62 23.56
N MET A 81 -10.69 -3.90 23.22
CA MET A 81 -10.86 -4.32 21.82
C MET A 81 -12.25 -3.94 21.31
N ASP A 82 -13.28 -4.09 22.13
CA ASP A 82 -14.66 -3.68 21.79
C ASP A 82 -14.74 -2.18 21.47
N ALA A 83 -14.08 -1.33 22.26
CA ALA A 83 -14.02 0.10 21.98
C ALA A 83 -13.27 0.39 20.67
N PHE A 84 -12.19 -0.34 20.39
CA PHE A 84 -11.47 -0.21 19.11
C PHE A 84 -12.35 -0.62 17.92
N GLU A 85 -13.09 -1.72 18.03
CA GLU A 85 -13.97 -2.22 16.96
C GLU A 85 -15.19 -1.33 16.71
N LYS A 86 -15.75 -0.72 17.76
CA LYS A 86 -16.95 0.14 17.65
C LYS A 86 -16.61 1.59 17.29
N ASP A 87 -15.55 2.15 17.88
CA ASP A 87 -15.32 3.59 17.85
C ASP A 87 -14.08 4.01 17.03
N VAL A 88 -13.16 3.09 16.73
CA VAL A 88 -11.88 3.44 16.09
C VAL A 88 -11.75 2.83 14.69
N PHE A 89 -11.86 1.51 14.57
CA PHE A 89 -11.69 0.79 13.30
C PHE A 89 -12.66 1.23 12.20
N PRO A 90 -13.94 1.55 12.47
CA PRO A 90 -14.85 2.02 11.42
C PRO A 90 -14.40 3.33 10.75
N TYR A 91 -13.66 4.17 11.47
CA TYR A 91 -13.25 5.49 10.98
C TYR A 91 -11.83 5.49 10.41
N ILE A 92 -10.90 4.80 11.07
CA ILE A 92 -9.47 4.85 10.71
C ILE A 92 -8.83 3.47 10.51
N GLY A 93 -9.55 2.38 10.78
CA GLY A 93 -9.02 1.01 10.75
C GLY A 93 -8.46 0.60 9.39
N HIS A 94 -9.13 0.95 8.30
CA HIS A 94 -8.70 0.66 6.93
C HIS A 94 -7.62 1.60 6.39
N ARG A 95 -7.28 2.66 7.12
CA ARG A 95 -6.27 3.62 6.64
C ARG A 95 -4.86 3.05 6.87
N PRO A 96 -3.94 3.22 5.93
CA PRO A 96 -2.53 2.92 6.16
C PRO A 96 -2.02 3.75 7.34
N ILE A 97 -1.29 3.13 8.28
CA ILE A 97 -0.82 3.82 9.48
C ILE A 97 0.06 5.04 9.14
N ALA A 98 0.77 4.99 8.02
CA ALA A 98 1.64 6.07 7.54
C ALA A 98 0.87 7.35 7.17
N GLU A 99 -0.43 7.23 6.87
CA GLU A 99 -1.29 8.38 6.57
C GLU A 99 -1.89 9.03 7.82
N ILE A 100 -1.80 8.37 8.98
CA ILE A 100 -2.32 8.88 10.26
C ILE A 100 -1.29 9.87 10.82
N LYS A 101 -1.55 11.16 10.63
CA LYS A 101 -0.70 12.24 11.14
C LYS A 101 -1.05 12.57 12.60
N PRO A 102 -0.06 12.76 13.48
CA PRO A 102 -0.30 13.34 14.80
C PRO A 102 -0.81 14.79 14.65
N LEU A 103 -1.69 15.20 15.56
CA LEU A 103 -2.20 16.59 15.66
C LEU A 103 -1.10 17.58 16.00
#